data_AF-A0A9X5ED34-F1
#
_entry.id   AF-A0A9X5ED34-F1
#
_cell.length_a   1.000
_cell.length_b   1.000
_cell.length_c   1.000
_cell.angle_alpha   90.00
_cell.angle_beta   90.00
_cell.angle_gamma   90.00
#
_symmetry.space_group_name_H-M   'P 1'
#
loop_
_entity.id
_entity.type
_entity.pdbx_description
1 polymer ?
#
loop_
_entity_poly.entity_id
_entity_poly.type
_entity_poly.pdbx_seq_one_letter_code
_entity_poly.pdbx_strand_id
1 'polypeptide(L)'
;MSGTPTPSSASLSAEASAHLAQARAYRAAMDRAARDTATAADELRRYAKFSRPGQPSAHIVQLRQRQAAARLDSARAKQAFLRASAAFVHAAGLALPPRTSLESFVLGWIERDGGNLPD
;
A
#
# COMPACT_ATOMS: atom_id res chain seq x y z
N MET A 1 -23.33 1.69 28.51
CA MET A 1 -22.09 1.61 27.69
C MET A 1 -22.51 1.79 26.25
N SER A 2 -22.52 3.03 25.76
CA SER A 2 -23.00 3.34 24.40
C SER A 2 -21.86 3.12 23.41
N GLY A 3 -21.89 1.99 22.70
CA GLY A 3 -21.03 1.80 21.54
C GLY A 3 -21.50 2.73 20.44
N THR A 4 -20.72 3.73 20.07
CA THR A 4 -21.01 4.54 18.88
C THR A 4 -21.01 3.62 17.67
N PRO A 5 -22.09 3.58 16.87
CA PRO A 5 -22.09 2.83 15.62
C PRO A 5 -20.96 3.39 14.75
N THR A 6 -20.06 2.52 14.30
CA THR A 6 -19.06 2.93 13.31
C THR A 6 -19.84 3.34 12.06
N PRO A 7 -19.66 4.57 11.54
CA PRO A 7 -20.38 4.99 10.34
C PRO A 7 -20.11 4.00 9.21
N SER A 8 -21.13 3.73 8.39
CA SER A 8 -20.94 2.94 7.17
C SER A 8 -20.30 3.81 6.09
N SER A 9 -19.57 3.23 5.13
CA SER A 9 -18.95 3.98 4.03
C SER A 9 -19.96 4.87 3.29
N ALA A 10 -21.22 4.42 3.21
CA ALA A 10 -22.33 5.14 2.58
C ALA A 10 -22.73 6.46 3.28
N SER A 11 -22.25 6.69 4.51
CA SER A 11 -22.51 7.92 5.28
C SER A 11 -21.34 8.91 5.30
N LEU A 12 -20.27 8.63 4.57
CA LEU A 12 -19.10 9.51 4.51
C LEU A 12 -19.40 10.79 3.71
N SER A 13 -18.77 11.90 4.10
CA SER A 13 -18.75 13.11 3.27
C SER A 13 -18.03 12.84 1.95
N ALA A 14 -18.28 13.68 0.93
CA ALA A 14 -17.61 13.58 -0.36
C ALA A 14 -16.08 13.69 -0.22
N GLU A 15 -15.61 14.57 0.66
CA GLU A 15 -14.18 14.75 0.98
C GLU A 15 -13.57 13.50 1.63
N ALA A 16 -14.24 12.93 2.64
CA ALA A 16 -13.79 11.70 3.28
C ALA A 16 -13.73 10.53 2.28
N SER A 17 -14.75 10.43 1.42
CA SER A 17 -14.81 9.41 0.38
C SER A 17 -13.66 9.54 -0.63
N ALA A 18 -13.33 10.77 -1.03
CA ALA A 18 -12.20 11.06 -1.93
C ALA A 18 -10.85 10.67 -1.29
N HIS A 19 -10.62 11.01 -0.01
CA HIS A 19 -9.41 10.60 0.68
C HIS A 19 -9.30 9.09 0.88
N LEU A 20 -10.42 8.41 1.14
CA LEU A 20 -10.45 6.95 1.22
C LEU A 20 -10.13 6.29 -0.13
N ALA A 21 -10.68 6.82 -1.24
CA ALA A 21 -10.34 6.36 -2.59
C ALA A 21 -8.86 6.59 -2.91
N GLN A 22 -8.30 7.73 -2.50
CA GLN A 22 -6.88 8.02 -2.66
C GLN A 22 -6.00 7.06 -1.85
N ALA A 23 -6.38 6.75 -0.60
CA ALA A 23 -5.71 5.75 0.21
C ALA A 23 -5.74 4.36 -0.45
N ARG A 24 -6.85 3.96 -1.09
CA ARG A 24 -6.92 2.71 -1.88
C ARG A 24 -5.94 2.70 -3.04
N ALA A 25 -5.87 3.78 -3.80
CA ALA A 25 -4.94 3.88 -4.92
C ALA A 25 -3.48 3.71 -4.46
N TYR A 26 -3.12 4.33 -3.33
CA TYR A 26 -1.77 4.17 -2.77
C TYR A 26 -1.51 2.78 -2.19
N ARG A 27 -2.51 2.13 -1.59
CA ARG A 27 -2.41 0.71 -1.20
C ARG A 27 -2.15 -0.18 -2.41
N ALA A 28 -2.89 -0.01 -3.50
CA ALA A 28 -2.67 -0.76 -4.73
C ALA A 28 -1.27 -0.49 -5.33
N ALA A 29 -0.76 0.74 -5.22
CA ALA A 29 0.60 1.08 -5.63
C ALA A 29 1.67 0.39 -4.75
N MET A 30 1.45 0.29 -3.43
CA MET A 30 2.32 -0.49 -2.54
C MET A 30 2.35 -1.98 -2.94
N ASP A 31 1.18 -2.57 -3.21
CA ASP A 31 1.06 -3.98 -3.60
C ASP A 31 1.72 -4.25 -4.97
N ARG A 32 1.64 -3.30 -5.91
CA ARG A 32 2.38 -3.36 -7.17
C ARG A 32 3.89 -3.31 -6.95
N ALA A 33 4.38 -2.34 -6.18
CA ALA A 33 5.81 -2.19 -5.92
C ALA A 33 6.41 -3.40 -5.17
N ALA A 34 5.61 -4.04 -4.29
CA ALA A 34 6.00 -5.29 -3.63
C ALA A 34 6.15 -6.44 -4.64
N ARG A 35 5.21 -6.61 -5.58
CA ARG A 35 5.29 -7.60 -6.66
C ARG A 35 6.48 -7.35 -7.58
N ASP A 36 6.76 -6.10 -7.93
CA ASP A 36 7.90 -5.73 -8.77
C ASP A 36 9.24 -6.07 -8.08
N THR A 37 9.31 -5.79 -6.77
CA THR A 37 10.47 -6.15 -5.94
C THR A 37 10.67 -7.67 -5.88
N ALA A 38 9.59 -8.44 -5.72
CA ALA A 38 9.65 -9.90 -5.69
C ALA A 38 10.10 -10.48 -7.05
N THR A 39 9.55 -9.96 -8.15
CA THR A 39 9.91 -10.36 -9.51
C THR A 39 11.39 -10.12 -9.79
N ALA A 40 11.91 -8.93 -9.46
CA ALA A 40 13.33 -8.62 -9.61
C ALA A 40 14.22 -9.53 -8.73
N ALA A 41 13.78 -9.86 -7.52
CA ALA A 41 14.50 -10.78 -6.64
C ALA A 41 14.53 -12.23 -7.17
N ASP A 42 13.44 -12.70 -7.77
CA ASP A 42 13.35 -14.02 -8.41
C ASP A 42 14.26 -14.10 -9.65
N GLU A 43 14.30 -13.04 -10.46
CA GLU A 43 15.24 -12.89 -11.58
C GLU A 43 16.70 -12.93 -11.10
N LEU A 44 17.03 -12.19 -10.04
CA LEU A 44 18.37 -12.19 -9.43
C LEU A 44 18.76 -13.59 -8.91
N ARG A 45 17.84 -14.31 -8.25
CA ARG A 45 18.08 -15.67 -7.74
C ARG A 45 18.32 -16.67 -8.87
N ARG A 46 17.54 -16.59 -9.95
CA ARG A 46 17.74 -17.42 -11.15
C ARG A 46 19.09 -17.15 -11.79
N TYR A 47 19.47 -15.88 -11.94
CA TYR A 47 20.76 -15.52 -12.52
C TYR A 47 21.93 -16.00 -11.64
N ALA A 48 21.85 -15.80 -10.31
CA ALA A 48 22.88 -16.23 -9.36
C ALA A 48 23.15 -17.75 -9.41
N LYS A 49 22.12 -18.57 -9.68
CA LYS A 49 22.25 -20.03 -9.81
C LYS A 49 23.13 -20.46 -10.99
N PHE A 50 23.19 -19.67 -12.05
CA PHE A 50 23.88 -20.02 -13.30
C PHE A 50 25.08 -19.12 -13.63
N SER A 51 25.32 -18.09 -12.82
CA SER A 51 26.43 -17.17 -13.02
C SER A 51 27.76 -17.75 -12.54
N ARG A 52 28.80 -17.69 -13.40
CA ARG A 52 30.18 -18.01 -13.04
C ARG A 52 30.75 -16.95 -12.08
N PRO A 53 31.65 -17.32 -11.14
CA PRO A 53 32.36 -16.36 -10.31
C PRO A 53 33.11 -15.34 -11.18
N GLY A 54 32.85 -14.04 -11.01
CA GLY A 54 33.42 -12.98 -11.83
C GLY A 54 32.70 -11.63 -11.66
N GLN A 55 33.05 -10.65 -12.51
CA GLN A 55 32.41 -9.33 -12.48
C GLN A 55 30.90 -9.42 -12.79
N PRO A 56 30.05 -8.61 -12.12
CA PRO A 56 28.62 -8.58 -12.39
C PRO A 56 28.36 -8.09 -13.81
N SER A 57 27.52 -8.81 -14.55
CA SER A 57 27.09 -8.38 -15.88
C SER A 57 26.22 -7.12 -15.79
N ALA A 58 26.18 -6.35 -16.87
CA ALA A 58 25.30 -5.19 -16.99
C ALA A 58 23.83 -5.53 -16.66
N HIS A 59 23.40 -6.75 -17.00
CA HIS A 59 22.07 -7.25 -16.67
C HIS A 59 21.82 -7.38 -15.16
N ILE A 60 22.77 -7.90 -14.36
CA ILE A 60 22.62 -7.94 -12.88
C ILE A 60 22.50 -6.53 -12.31
N VAL A 61 23.30 -5.59 -12.81
CA VAL A 61 23.26 -4.20 -12.36
C VAL A 61 21.88 -3.60 -12.63
N GLN A 62 21.33 -3.80 -13.83
CA GLN A 62 19.97 -3.36 -14.17
C GLN A 62 18.91 -4.00 -13.27
N LEU A 63 19.01 -5.30 -12.98
CA LEU A 63 18.08 -5.99 -12.06
C LEU A 63 18.11 -5.41 -10.65
N ARG A 64 19.30 -5.11 -10.13
CA ARG A 64 19.46 -4.47 -8.80
C ARG A 64 18.92 -3.04 -8.79
N GLN A 65 19.14 -2.28 -9.86
CA GLN A 65 18.58 -0.94 -10.01
C GLN A 65 17.04 -0.99 -10.06
N ARG A 66 16.45 -1.92 -10.81
CA ARG A 66 14.99 -2.16 -10.81
C ARG A 66 14.47 -2.49 -9.42
N GLN A 67 15.16 -3.36 -8.69
CA GLN A 67 14.79 -3.70 -7.31
C GLN A 67 14.88 -2.50 -6.37
N ALA A 68 15.93 -1.67 -6.49
CA ALA A 68 16.09 -0.46 -5.68
C ALA A 68 15.01 0.59 -6.00
N ALA A 69 14.69 0.79 -7.28
CA ALA A 69 13.62 1.67 -7.72
C ALA A 69 12.25 1.22 -7.16
N ALA A 70 11.91 -0.07 -7.29
CA ALA A 70 10.67 -0.61 -6.74
C ALA A 70 10.54 -0.43 -5.22
N ARG A 71 11.65 -0.54 -4.47
CA ARG A 71 11.65 -0.25 -3.02
C ARG A 71 11.40 1.22 -2.72
N LEU A 72 11.99 2.14 -3.48
CA LEU A 72 11.74 3.58 -3.34
C LEU A 72 10.29 3.92 -3.65
N ASP A 73 9.72 3.31 -4.69
CA ASP A 73 8.32 3.52 -5.07
C ASP A 73 7.37 2.98 -4.00
N SER A 74 7.67 1.82 -3.40
CA SER A 74 6.92 1.29 -2.25
C SER A 74 6.97 2.25 -1.06
N ALA A 75 8.14 2.79 -0.72
CA ALA A 75 8.29 3.75 0.39
C ALA A 75 7.50 5.05 0.14
N ARG A 76 7.55 5.57 -1.10
CA ARG A 76 6.77 6.75 -1.52
C ARG A 76 5.27 6.48 -1.44
N ALA A 77 4.82 5.33 -1.95
CA ALA A 77 3.43 4.92 -1.89
C ALA A 77 2.95 4.78 -0.44
N LYS A 78 3.78 4.23 0.46
CA LYS A 78 3.47 4.12 1.89
C LYS A 78 3.32 5.50 2.54
N GLN A 79 4.22 6.45 2.26
CA GLN A 79 4.08 7.80 2.80
C GLN A 79 2.82 8.49 2.27
N ALA A 80 2.51 8.34 0.99
CA ALA A 80 1.31 8.90 0.39
C ALA A 80 0.03 8.28 0.97
N PHE A 81 0.04 6.96 1.19
CA PHE A 81 -1.03 6.22 1.86
C PHE A 81 -1.29 6.76 3.27
N LEU A 82 -0.25 6.97 4.09
CA LEU A 82 -0.40 7.49 5.45
C LEU A 82 -0.96 8.92 5.47
N ARG A 83 -0.55 9.77 4.52
CA ARG A 83 -1.10 11.13 4.38
C ARG A 83 -2.59 11.12 4.02
N ALA A 84 -2.97 10.33 3.02
CA ALA A 84 -4.37 10.17 2.62
C ALA A 84 -5.21 9.56 3.76
N SER A 85 -4.65 8.61 4.50
CA SER A 85 -5.28 7.99 5.66
C SER A 85 -5.55 8.99 6.79
N ALA A 86 -4.58 9.85 7.10
CA ALA A 86 -4.75 10.89 8.12
C ALA A 86 -5.83 11.90 7.71
N ALA A 87 -5.82 12.33 6.44
CA ALA A 87 -6.83 13.23 5.89
C ALA A 87 -8.22 12.60 5.91
N PHE A 88 -8.34 11.31 5.56
CA PHE A 88 -9.59 10.56 5.65
C PHE A 88 -10.15 10.55 7.08
N VAL A 89 -9.34 10.15 8.07
CA VAL A 89 -9.77 10.08 9.47
C VAL A 89 -10.26 11.45 9.95
N HIS A 90 -9.54 12.51 9.61
CA HIS A 90 -9.92 13.88 9.96
C HIS A 90 -11.24 14.30 9.29
N ALA A 91 -11.34 14.16 7.96
CA ALA A 91 -12.53 14.55 7.19
C ALA A 91 -13.79 13.72 7.54
N ALA A 92 -13.59 12.48 7.99
CA ALA A 92 -14.67 11.59 8.43
C ALA A 92 -15.04 11.78 9.91
N GLY A 93 -14.33 12.63 10.66
CA GLY A 93 -14.56 12.83 12.09
C GLY A 93 -14.32 11.57 12.92
N LEU A 94 -13.45 10.67 12.47
CA LEU A 94 -13.20 9.38 13.10
C LEU A 94 -12.13 9.51 14.19
N ALA A 95 -12.32 8.77 15.29
CA ALA A 95 -11.31 8.59 16.31
C ALA A 95 -10.58 7.26 16.08
N LEU A 96 -9.24 7.26 16.15
CA LEU A 96 -8.48 6.02 16.13
C LEU A 96 -8.71 5.25 17.44
N PRO A 97 -9.08 3.96 17.39
CA PRO A 97 -9.14 3.14 18.58
C PRO A 97 -7.77 3.05 19.28
N PRO A 98 -7.74 2.96 20.62
CA PRO A 98 -6.50 2.75 21.35
C PRO A 98 -5.75 1.53 20.83
N ARG A 99 -4.41 1.63 20.73
CA ARG A 99 -3.52 0.54 20.28
C ARG A 99 -3.69 0.12 18.81
N THR A 100 -4.47 0.84 18.01
CA THR A 100 -4.61 0.60 16.57
C THR A 100 -3.78 1.60 15.79
N SER A 101 -2.95 1.11 14.86
CA SER A 101 -2.20 1.99 13.97
C SER A 101 -3.13 2.63 12.93
N LEU A 102 -2.80 3.86 12.48
CA LEU A 102 -3.53 4.53 11.39
C LEU A 102 -3.62 3.64 10.14
N GLU A 103 -2.53 2.96 9.82
CA GLU A 103 -2.46 2.03 8.69
C GLU A 103 -3.48 0.90 8.85
N SER A 104 -3.41 0.14 9.95
CA SER A 104 -4.33 -0.97 10.21
C SER A 104 -5.80 -0.52 10.24
N PHE A 105 -6.08 0.64 10.81
CA PHE A 105 -7.44 1.19 10.89
C PHE A 105 -8.03 1.47 9.50
N VAL A 106 -7.29 2.19 8.66
CA VAL A 106 -7.76 2.55 7.31
C VAL A 106 -7.76 1.33 6.38
N LEU A 107 -6.86 0.37 6.55
CA LEU A 107 -6.93 -0.89 5.82
C LEU A 107 -8.23 -1.63 6.09
N GLY A 108 -8.68 -1.70 7.34
CA GLY A 108 -9.98 -2.31 7.66
C GLY A 108 -11.18 -1.58 7.04
N TRP A 109 -11.06 -0.28 6.75
CA TRP A 109 -12.07 0.47 6.00
C TRP A 109 -12.03 0.19 4.50
N ILE A 110 -10.83 0.05 3.94
CA ILE A 110 -10.64 -0.33 2.53
C ILE A 110 -11.23 -1.72 2.26
N GLU A 111 -10.97 -2.68 3.15
CA GLU A 111 -11.47 -4.05 3.04
C GLU A 111 -12.99 -4.12 3.15
N ARG A 112 -13.59 -3.38 4.09
CA ARG A 112 -15.05 -3.33 4.26
C ARG A 112 -15.78 -2.71 3.08
N ASP A 113 -15.25 -1.64 2.50
CA ASP A 113 -15.88 -0.98 1.36
C ASP A 113 -15.67 -1.72 0.03
N GLY A 114 -14.58 -2.48 -0.09
CA GLY A 114 -14.33 -3.36 -1.23
C GLY A 114 -15.25 -4.59 -1.28
N GLY A 115 -16.01 -4.86 -0.21
CA GLY A 115 -16.93 -5.99 -0.08
C GLY A 115 -18.29 -5.83 -0.78
N ASN A 116 -18.50 -4.78 -1.57
CA ASN A 116 -19.73 -4.55 -2.35
C ASN A 116 -19.43 -4.32 -3.84
N LEU A 117 -18.72 -5.25 -4.47
CA LEU A 117 -18.71 -5.38 -5.93
C LEU A 117 -19.54 -6.62 -6.27
N PRO A 118 -20.82 -6.49 -6.71
CA PRO A 118 -21.47 -7.61 -7.37
C PRO A 118 -20.69 -7.93 -8.66
N ASP A 119 -20.50 -9.22 -8.93
CA ASP A 119 -19.95 -9.75 -10.19
C ASP A 119 -20.58 -9.11 -11.44
#